data_AF-A0A7W5FQ36-F1
#
_entry.id   AF-A0A7W5FQ36-F1
#
_cell.length_a   1.000
_cell.length_b   1.000
_cell.length_c   1.000
_cell.angle_alpha   90.00
_cell.angle_beta   90.00
_cell.angle_gamma   90.00
#
_symmetry.space_group_name_H-M   'P 1'
#
loop_
_entity.id
_entity.type
_entity.pdbx_description
1 polymer ?
#
loop_
_entity_poly.entity_id
_entity_poly.type
_entity_poly.pdbx_seq_one_letter_code
_entity_poly.pdbx_strand_id
1 'polypeptide(L)'
;MERIMMDTSIVDTQLWDQAQWKAVVFGADGTNPPLLGLAFKNREAAEQIFREWRGMFGQVDSREEIRVSIIEGEIPGEAPGYTVHINGKLEEQLKRNGFHAHDAAGAQLVMAGRFQRMQAANGSRNLELFKHEFARLGRYFLVPVILDDQDKLELLVELAIGKCEVLLRQANEIPENDLDYGVIRG
;
A
#
# COMPACT_ATOMS: atom_id res chain seq x y z
N MET A 1 -25.16 -9.44 -24.84
CA MET A 1 -23.69 -9.56 -24.78
C MET A 1 -23.32 -9.69 -23.31
N GLU A 2 -22.74 -10.83 -22.93
CA GLU A 2 -22.22 -11.06 -21.59
C GLU A 2 -20.97 -10.18 -21.42
N ARG A 3 -20.97 -9.29 -20.42
CA ARG A 3 -19.81 -8.45 -20.13
C ARG A 3 -18.78 -9.31 -19.41
N ILE A 4 -17.57 -9.38 -19.96
CA ILE A 4 -16.45 -10.05 -19.30
C ILE A 4 -16.01 -9.15 -18.13
N MET A 5 -16.11 -9.68 -16.90
CA MET A 5 -15.55 -9.06 -15.70
C MET A 5 -14.21 -9.73 -15.38
N MET A 6 -13.18 -8.92 -15.21
CA MET A 6 -11.85 -9.40 -14.81
C MET A 6 -11.50 -8.80 -13.45
N ASP A 7 -11.29 -9.66 -12.46
CA ASP A 7 -10.76 -9.27 -11.16
C ASP A 7 -9.22 -9.22 -11.24
N THR A 8 -8.69 -8.02 -11.02
CA THR A 8 -7.25 -7.74 -11.01
C THR A 8 -6.77 -7.31 -9.62
N SER A 9 -7.59 -7.53 -8.60
CA SER A 9 -7.30 -7.14 -7.23
C SER A 9 -6.14 -7.94 -6.65
N ILE A 10 -5.23 -7.25 -5.98
CA ILE A 10 -4.19 -7.88 -5.14
C ILE A 10 -4.56 -7.83 -3.66
N VAL A 11 -5.71 -7.23 -3.37
CA VAL A 11 -6.30 -7.10 -2.04
C VAL A 11 -7.47 -8.06 -1.99
N ASP A 12 -7.30 -9.16 -1.26
CA ASP A 12 -8.45 -9.95 -0.80
C ASP A 12 -9.17 -9.15 0.28
N THR A 13 -10.35 -8.64 -0.06
CA THR A 13 -11.11 -7.75 0.82
C THR A 13 -11.50 -8.42 2.14
N GLN A 14 -11.87 -9.70 2.11
CA GLN A 14 -12.26 -10.44 3.30
C GLN A 14 -11.06 -10.67 4.22
N LEU A 15 -9.92 -11.04 3.63
CA LEU A 15 -8.69 -11.26 4.39
C LEU A 15 -8.18 -9.96 5.03
N TRP A 16 -8.25 -8.84 4.31
CA TRP A 16 -7.86 -7.53 4.85
C TRP A 16 -8.79 -7.04 5.97
N ASP A 17 -10.09 -7.31 5.85
CA ASP A 17 -11.04 -6.98 6.91
C ASP A 17 -10.77 -7.82 8.17
N GLN A 18 -10.44 -9.11 8.00
CA GLN A 18 -10.00 -9.99 9.08
C GLN A 18 -8.66 -9.58 9.70
N ALA A 19 -7.72 -9.09 8.88
CA ALA A 19 -6.40 -8.63 9.32
C ALA A 19 -6.50 -7.38 10.21
N GLN A 20 -7.55 -6.58 10.03
CA GLN A 20 -7.77 -5.35 10.78
C GLN A 20 -6.55 -4.42 10.72
N TRP A 21 -6.26 -3.91 9.53
CA TRP A 21 -5.26 -2.85 9.36
C TRP A 21 -5.65 -1.61 10.18
N LYS A 22 -4.73 -1.10 11.01
CA LYS A 22 -5.00 0.02 11.93
C LYS A 22 -4.01 1.17 11.82
N ALA A 23 -2.77 0.92 11.43
CA ALA A 23 -1.77 1.96 11.42
C ALA A 23 -0.70 1.74 10.35
N VAL A 24 0.05 2.80 10.09
CA VAL A 24 1.27 2.79 9.28
C VAL A 24 2.44 3.15 10.19
N VAL A 25 3.52 2.38 10.07
CA VAL A 25 4.74 2.56 10.84
C VAL A 25 5.86 2.92 9.88
N PHE A 26 6.60 3.97 10.16
CA PHE A 26 7.81 4.29 9.41
C PHE A 26 9.02 4.09 10.31
N GLY A 27 10.04 3.44 9.79
CA GLY A 27 11.30 3.20 10.49
C GLY A 27 12.50 3.50 9.59
N ALA A 28 13.50 4.15 10.14
CA ALA A 28 14.75 4.46 9.47
C ALA A 28 15.87 4.52 10.52
N ASP A 29 16.98 3.84 10.25
CA ASP A 29 18.16 3.83 11.12
C ASP A 29 19.37 4.59 10.50
N GLY A 30 19.19 5.14 9.30
CA GLY A 30 20.20 5.86 8.54
C GLY A 30 21.23 4.97 7.82
N THR A 31 21.18 3.66 8.01
CA THR A 31 22.13 2.70 7.43
C THR A 31 21.47 1.74 6.45
N ASN A 32 20.30 1.23 6.81
CA ASN A 32 19.53 0.29 6.01
C ASN A 32 18.44 1.03 5.20
N PRO A 33 17.91 0.40 4.13
CA PRO A 33 16.68 0.87 3.51
C PRO A 33 15.60 1.13 4.57
N PRO A 34 14.89 2.28 4.49
CA PRO A 34 13.83 2.56 5.44
C PRO A 34 12.70 1.52 5.28
N LEU A 35 11.84 1.42 6.29
CA LEU A 35 10.70 0.51 6.29
C LEU A 35 9.39 1.29 6.32
N LEU A 36 8.42 0.76 5.60
CA LEU A 36 7.00 1.10 5.68
C LEU A 36 6.27 -0.13 6.20
N GLY A 37 5.84 -0.07 7.45
CA GLY A 37 5.11 -1.11 8.13
C GLY A 37 3.59 -0.92 8.02
N LEU A 38 2.87 -1.98 7.68
CA LEU A 38 1.41 -2.03 7.77
C LEU A 38 1.05 -2.74 9.07
N ALA A 39 0.44 -2.01 10.02
CA ALA A 39 0.17 -2.53 11.36
C ALA A 39 -1.24 -3.10 11.49
N PHE A 40 -1.32 -4.40 11.77
CA PHE A 40 -2.53 -5.20 11.85
C PHE A 40 -2.78 -5.70 13.27
N LYS A 41 -4.05 -5.86 13.65
CA LYS A 41 -4.41 -6.50 14.94
C LYS A 41 -4.39 -8.02 14.86
N ASN A 42 -4.71 -8.60 13.71
CA ASN A 42 -4.76 -10.05 13.54
C ASN A 42 -3.50 -10.57 12.82
N ARG A 43 -2.68 -11.30 13.57
CA ARG A 43 -1.43 -11.89 13.07
C ARG A 43 -1.62 -12.86 11.91
N GLU A 44 -2.50 -13.84 12.06
CA GLU A 44 -2.63 -14.92 11.08
C GLU A 44 -3.03 -14.38 9.71
N ALA A 45 -4.00 -13.47 9.69
CA ALA A 45 -4.43 -12.81 8.46
C ALA A 45 -3.35 -11.88 7.89
N ALA A 46 -2.61 -11.14 8.73
CA ALA A 46 -1.50 -10.31 8.26
C ALA A 46 -0.37 -11.14 7.62
N GLU A 47 0.01 -12.25 8.25
CA GLU A 47 0.99 -13.18 7.70
C GLU A 47 0.51 -13.77 6.37
N GLN A 48 -0.77 -14.15 6.28
CA GLN A 48 -1.36 -14.70 5.06
C GLN A 48 -1.29 -13.68 3.90
N ILE A 49 -1.67 -12.42 4.13
CA ILE A 49 -1.59 -11.35 3.11
C ILE A 49 -0.17 -11.28 2.53
N PHE A 50 0.84 -11.22 3.39
CA PHE A 50 2.22 -11.06 2.93
C PHE A 50 2.81 -12.35 2.35
N ARG A 51 2.38 -13.54 2.80
CA ARG A 51 2.76 -14.81 2.16
C ARG A 51 2.17 -14.92 0.76
N GLU A 52 0.91 -14.54 0.57
CA GLU A 52 0.27 -14.52 -0.75
C GLU A 52 0.94 -13.52 -1.68
N TRP A 53 1.20 -12.31 -1.20
CA TRP A 53 1.95 -11.30 -1.95
C TRP A 53 3.35 -11.78 -2.32
N ARG A 54 4.10 -12.39 -1.40
CA ARG A 54 5.41 -12.97 -1.73
C ARG A 54 5.32 -14.14 -2.70
N GLY A 55 4.24 -14.92 -2.65
CA GLY A 55 3.96 -15.98 -3.63
C GLY A 55 3.71 -15.42 -5.03
N MET A 56 3.03 -14.29 -5.13
CA MET A 56 2.70 -13.63 -6.40
C MET A 56 3.84 -12.77 -6.97
N PHE A 57 4.53 -12.02 -6.13
CA PHE A 57 5.46 -10.95 -6.53
C PHE A 57 6.92 -11.24 -6.15
N GLY A 58 7.16 -12.28 -5.34
CA GLY A 58 8.48 -12.62 -4.81
C GLY A 58 8.85 -11.84 -3.55
N GLN A 59 10.08 -12.05 -3.08
CA GLN A 59 10.62 -11.32 -1.93
C GLN A 59 10.97 -9.86 -2.27
N VAL A 60 11.11 -9.56 -3.57
CA VAL A 60 11.32 -8.23 -4.12
C VAL A 60 10.29 -8.05 -5.22
N ASP A 61 9.42 -7.05 -5.06
CA ASP A 61 8.39 -6.72 -6.05
C ASP A 61 9.01 -5.92 -7.21
N SER A 62 9.81 -6.62 -8.02
CA SER A 62 10.65 -6.05 -9.08
C SER A 62 9.87 -5.33 -10.20
N ARG A 63 8.56 -5.56 -10.29
CA ARG A 63 7.65 -4.90 -11.24
C ARG A 63 6.81 -3.82 -10.59
N GLU A 64 6.96 -3.62 -9.29
CA GLU A 64 6.18 -2.68 -8.50
C GLU A 64 4.66 -2.91 -8.66
N GLU A 65 4.24 -4.18 -8.68
CA GLU A 65 2.84 -4.60 -8.82
C GLU A 65 2.00 -4.21 -7.60
N ILE A 66 2.62 -4.15 -6.41
CA ILE A 66 2.03 -3.55 -5.22
C ILE A 66 2.21 -2.03 -5.30
N ARG A 67 1.15 -1.30 -5.65
CA ARG A 67 1.15 0.16 -5.66
C ARG A 67 0.92 0.70 -4.26
N VAL A 68 1.87 1.50 -3.78
CA VAL A 68 1.78 2.23 -2.51
C VAL A 68 1.84 3.73 -2.79
N SER A 69 0.80 4.47 -2.38
CA SER A 69 0.83 5.93 -2.36
C SER A 69 0.69 6.48 -0.94
N ILE A 70 1.40 7.56 -0.66
CA ILE A 70 1.32 8.36 0.56
C ILE A 70 0.78 9.73 0.14
N ILE A 71 -0.44 10.03 0.56
CA ILE A 71 -1.18 11.22 0.19
C ILE A 71 -1.21 12.16 1.39
N GLU A 72 -0.45 13.24 1.31
CA GLU A 72 -0.40 14.28 2.32
C GLU A 72 -1.42 15.38 2.05
N GLY A 73 -1.74 16.15 3.09
CA GLY A 73 -2.61 17.32 2.98
C GLY A 73 -4.01 17.12 3.56
N GLU A 74 -4.80 18.18 3.42
CA GLU A 74 -6.17 18.23 3.91
C GLU A 74 -7.10 17.40 3.02
N ILE A 75 -7.92 16.57 3.67
CA ILE A 75 -8.99 15.81 3.04
C ILE A 75 -10.28 16.21 3.79
N PRO A 76 -11.32 16.69 3.10
CA PRO A 76 -12.57 17.11 3.75
C PRO A 76 -13.15 16.00 4.65
N GLY A 77 -13.51 16.35 5.89
CA GLY A 77 -14.09 15.38 6.84
C GLY A 77 -13.07 14.52 7.59
N GLU A 78 -11.80 14.51 7.17
CA GLU A 78 -10.73 13.74 7.80
C GLU A 78 -9.84 14.59 8.70
N ALA A 79 -9.24 13.96 9.70
CA ALA A 79 -8.26 14.62 10.55
C ALA A 79 -6.97 14.98 9.76
N PRO A 80 -6.25 16.06 10.13
CA PRO A 80 -4.98 16.41 9.51
C PRO A 80 -3.94 15.29 9.59
N GLY A 81 -3.21 15.06 8.50
CA GLY A 81 -2.22 14.01 8.41
C GLY A 81 -1.99 13.54 6.98
N TYR A 82 -1.76 12.23 6.84
CA TYR A 82 -1.51 11.58 5.56
C TYR A 82 -2.32 10.29 5.44
N THR A 83 -2.59 9.87 4.22
CA THR A 83 -3.28 8.61 3.93
C THR A 83 -2.35 7.70 3.15
N VAL A 84 -2.20 6.45 3.58
CA VAL A 84 -1.52 5.43 2.77
C VAL A 84 -2.56 4.63 2.02
N HIS A 85 -2.41 4.53 0.70
CA HIS A 85 -3.28 3.74 -0.16
C HIS A 85 -2.49 2.60 -0.81
N ILE A 86 -3.02 1.40 -0.61
CA ILE A 86 -2.54 0.14 -1.18
C ILE A 86 -3.49 -0.26 -2.30
N ASN A 87 -2.94 -0.49 -3.49
CA ASN A 87 -3.69 -0.95 -4.64
C ASN A 87 -2.79 -1.78 -5.57
N GLY A 88 -3.37 -2.38 -6.61
CA GLY A 88 -2.62 -2.99 -7.70
C GLY A 88 -2.10 -1.96 -8.71
N LYS A 89 -0.99 -2.28 -9.38
CA LYS A 89 -0.56 -1.56 -10.58
C LYS A 89 -1.14 -2.25 -11.82
N LEU A 90 -2.27 -1.75 -12.31
CA LEU A 90 -3.08 -2.39 -13.36
C LEU A 90 -2.27 -2.80 -14.59
N GLU A 91 -1.41 -1.91 -15.10
CA GLU A 91 -0.63 -2.18 -16.30
C GLU A 91 0.27 -3.41 -16.14
N GLU A 92 0.93 -3.54 -14.99
CA GLU A 92 1.82 -4.67 -14.70
C GLU A 92 1.04 -5.96 -14.49
N GLN A 93 -0.14 -5.89 -13.88
CA GLN A 93 -1.03 -7.03 -13.72
C GLN A 93 -1.57 -7.54 -15.05
N LEU A 94 -1.96 -6.63 -15.96
CA LEU A 94 -2.39 -7.00 -17.31
C LEU A 94 -1.26 -7.69 -18.08
N LYS A 95 -0.04 -7.11 -18.05
CA LYS A 95 1.16 -7.71 -18.66
C LYS A 95 1.44 -9.11 -18.11
N ARG A 96 1.38 -9.29 -16.79
CA ARG A 96 1.61 -10.59 -16.13
C ARG A 96 0.60 -11.65 -16.57
N ASN A 97 -0.65 -11.25 -16.75
CA ASN A 97 -1.74 -12.13 -17.16
C ASN A 97 -1.81 -12.34 -18.69
N GLY A 98 -0.84 -11.82 -19.45
CA GLY A 98 -0.77 -11.97 -20.91
C GLY A 98 -1.76 -11.11 -21.68
N PHE A 99 -2.40 -10.13 -21.01
CA PHE A 99 -3.30 -9.18 -21.65
C PHE A 99 -2.53 -7.95 -22.11
N HIS A 100 -2.73 -7.54 -23.36
CA HIS A 100 -2.34 -6.22 -23.82
C HIS A 100 -3.50 -5.24 -23.62
N ALA A 101 -3.21 -3.94 -23.63
CA ALA A 101 -4.24 -2.90 -23.47
C ALA A 101 -5.41 -3.03 -24.46
N HIS A 102 -5.16 -3.65 -25.63
CA HIS A 102 -6.19 -3.93 -26.64
C HIS A 102 -7.12 -5.10 -26.25
N ASP A 103 -6.64 -6.07 -25.45
CA ASP A 103 -7.43 -7.24 -25.02
C ASP A 103 -8.39 -6.88 -23.88
N ALA A 104 -8.10 -5.80 -23.15
CA ALA A 104 -8.99 -5.23 -22.15
C ALA A 104 -10.12 -4.36 -22.76
N ALA A 105 -10.12 -4.13 -24.07
CA ALA A 105 -11.12 -3.31 -24.75
C ALA A 105 -12.51 -3.96 -24.63
N GLY A 106 -13.35 -3.41 -23.75
CA GLY A 106 -14.71 -3.90 -23.48
C GLY A 106 -14.85 -4.76 -22.22
N ALA A 107 -13.76 -5.09 -21.53
CA ALA A 107 -13.79 -5.73 -20.22
C ALA A 107 -14.07 -4.71 -19.11
N GLN A 108 -14.84 -5.11 -18.10
CA GLN A 108 -14.94 -4.35 -16.85
C GLN A 108 -13.86 -4.86 -15.89
N LEU A 109 -12.91 -4.00 -15.56
CA LEU A 109 -11.84 -4.28 -14.61
C LEU A 109 -12.30 -3.87 -13.22
N VAL A 110 -12.17 -4.80 -12.27
CA VAL A 110 -12.40 -4.53 -10.85
C VAL A 110 -11.06 -4.59 -10.13
N MET A 111 -10.78 -3.55 -9.34
CA MET A 111 -9.60 -3.44 -8.49
C MET A 111 -10.02 -3.01 -7.10
N ALA A 112 -9.80 -3.88 -6.13
CA ALA A 112 -9.93 -3.54 -4.73
C ALA A 112 -8.66 -2.86 -4.21
N GLY A 113 -8.85 -1.72 -3.54
CA GLY A 113 -7.82 -1.04 -2.77
C GLY A 113 -8.14 -1.05 -1.27
N ARG A 114 -7.13 -0.73 -0.46
CA ARG A 114 -7.27 -0.44 0.97
C ARG A 114 -6.50 0.82 1.29
N PHE A 115 -7.04 1.68 2.13
CA PHE A 115 -6.33 2.87 2.58
C PHE A 115 -6.47 3.05 4.09
N GLN A 116 -5.49 3.71 4.69
CA GLN A 116 -5.44 4.02 6.11
C GLN A 116 -5.02 5.48 6.30
N ARG A 117 -5.92 6.29 6.87
CA ARG A 117 -5.61 7.65 7.32
C ARG A 117 -4.80 7.57 8.61
N MET A 118 -3.71 8.32 8.65
CA MET A 118 -2.86 8.49 9.81
C MET A 118 -2.89 9.96 10.21
N GLN A 119 -3.25 10.22 11.46
CA GLN A 119 -3.18 11.56 12.01
C GLN A 119 -1.72 11.96 12.20
N ALA A 120 -1.40 13.21 11.90
CA ALA A 120 -0.08 13.75 12.20
C ALA A 120 0.13 13.75 13.72
N ALA A 121 0.89 12.78 14.24
CA ALA A 121 1.30 12.81 15.63
C ALA A 121 2.15 14.06 15.88
N ASN A 122 1.78 14.86 16.88
CA ASN A 122 2.47 16.11 17.20
C ASN A 122 3.99 15.92 17.29
N GLY A 123 4.73 16.58 16.39
CA GLY A 123 6.19 16.55 16.36
C GLY A 123 6.82 15.24 15.83
N SER A 124 6.04 14.27 15.37
CA SER A 124 6.57 13.06 14.72
C SER A 124 7.26 13.42 13.41
N ARG A 125 8.46 12.86 13.21
CA ARG A 125 9.26 13.04 11.99
C ARG A 125 9.41 11.75 11.18
N ASN A 126 8.69 10.69 11.55
CA ASN A 126 8.94 9.36 10.99
C ASN A 126 8.67 9.29 9.48
N LEU A 127 7.59 9.92 9.01
CA LEU A 127 7.30 10.02 7.58
C LEU A 127 8.34 10.88 6.83
N GLU A 128 8.77 12.00 7.42
CA GLU A 128 9.83 12.83 6.81
C GLU A 128 11.16 12.09 6.72
N LEU A 129 11.54 11.35 7.76
CA LEU A 129 12.73 10.52 7.76
C LEU A 129 12.63 9.39 6.74
N PHE A 130 11.48 8.75 6.61
CA PHE A 130 11.24 7.75 5.56
C PHE A 130 11.41 8.37 4.16
N LYS A 131 10.78 9.53 3.89
CA LYS A 131 10.91 10.23 2.61
C LYS A 131 12.37 10.58 2.29
N HIS A 132 13.10 11.10 3.27
CA HIS A 132 14.52 11.42 3.14
C HIS A 132 15.37 10.19 2.81
N GLU A 133 15.24 9.11 3.59
CA GLU A 133 16.04 7.90 3.38
C GLU A 133 15.65 7.17 2.09
N PHE A 134 14.38 7.17 1.71
CA PHE A 134 13.93 6.63 0.44
C PHE A 134 14.50 7.42 -0.74
N ALA A 135 14.49 8.76 -0.68
CA ALA A 135 15.11 9.59 -1.70
C ALA A 135 16.62 9.34 -1.82
N ARG A 136 17.29 9.04 -0.70
CA ARG A 136 18.73 8.74 -0.67
C ARG A 136 19.08 7.34 -1.22
N LEU A 137 18.26 6.34 -0.91
CA LEU A 137 18.56 4.92 -1.19
C LEU A 137 17.80 4.33 -2.39
N GLY A 138 16.70 4.95 -2.81
CA GLY A 138 15.85 4.50 -3.92
C GLY A 138 15.09 3.20 -3.67
N ARG A 139 15.05 2.73 -2.42
CA ARG A 139 14.40 1.46 -2.03
C ARG A 139 13.97 1.48 -0.57
N TYR A 140 12.97 0.67 -0.24
CA TYR A 140 12.46 0.46 1.11
C TYR A 140 11.95 -0.98 1.28
N PHE A 141 11.62 -1.35 2.52
CA PHE A 141 10.92 -2.59 2.82
C PHE A 141 9.46 -2.31 3.20
N LEU A 142 8.53 -3.00 2.54
CA LEU A 142 7.14 -3.10 2.97
C LEU A 142 7.03 -4.29 3.93
N VAL A 143 6.57 -4.06 5.16
CA VAL A 143 6.66 -5.05 6.25
C VAL A 143 5.29 -5.22 6.93
N PRO A 144 4.83 -6.45 7.23
CA PRO A 144 3.71 -6.63 8.12
C PRO A 144 4.15 -6.37 9.56
N VAL A 145 3.35 -5.60 10.29
CA VAL A 145 3.58 -5.30 11.70
C VAL A 145 2.37 -5.77 12.50
N ILE A 146 2.61 -6.44 13.62
CA ILE A 146 1.55 -6.80 14.56
C ILE A 146 1.47 -5.72 15.62
N LEU A 147 0.27 -5.17 15.79
CA LEU A 147 -0.07 -4.23 16.85
C LEU A 147 -0.87 -5.02 17.90
N ASP A 148 -0.23 -5.36 19.03
CA ASP A 148 -0.93 -6.08 20.08
C ASP A 148 -1.92 -5.19 20.86
N ASP A 149 -2.62 -5.76 21.83
CA ASP A 149 -3.59 -5.06 22.67
C ASP A 149 -2.96 -4.07 23.67
N GLN A 150 -1.62 -4.09 23.79
CA GLN A 150 -0.84 -3.16 24.62
C GLN A 150 -0.16 -2.08 23.77
N ASP A 151 -0.58 -1.93 22.51
CA ASP A 151 -0.01 -1.03 21.50
C ASP A 151 1.48 -1.26 21.22
N LYS A 152 1.99 -2.47 21.51
CA LYS A 152 3.35 -2.85 21.14
C LYS A 152 3.38 -3.30 19.69
N LEU A 153 4.44 -2.87 19.01
CA LEU A 153 4.70 -3.22 17.61
C LEU A 153 5.68 -4.39 17.54
N GLU A 154 5.33 -5.39 16.73
CA GLU A 154 6.23 -6.47 16.34
C GLU A 154 6.37 -6.50 14.82
N LEU A 155 7.59 -6.30 14.32
CA LEU A 155 7.88 -6.33 12.90
C LEU A 155 8.17 -7.76 12.46
N LEU A 156 7.42 -8.25 11.48
CA LEU A 156 7.62 -9.57 10.88
C LEU A 156 8.56 -9.46 9.68
N VAL A 157 9.83 -9.16 9.97
CA VAL A 157 10.87 -8.84 8.97
C VAL A 157 11.13 -9.99 7.98
N GLU A 158 10.88 -11.23 8.39
CA GLU A 158 10.98 -12.42 7.55
C GLU A 158 9.94 -12.45 6.42
N LEU A 159 8.87 -11.67 6.53
CA LEU A 159 7.83 -11.50 5.52
C LEU A 159 7.95 -10.19 4.74
N ALA A 160 9.01 -9.41 4.96
CA ALA A 160 9.23 -8.16 4.25
C ALA A 160 9.31 -8.34 2.72
N ILE A 161 8.81 -7.34 2.00
CA ILE A 161 8.87 -7.25 0.53
C ILE A 161 9.72 -6.04 0.17
N GLY A 162 10.77 -6.25 -0.62
CA GLY A 162 11.59 -5.17 -1.16
C GLY A 162 10.85 -4.38 -2.22
N LYS A 163 10.91 -3.05 -2.13
CA LYS A 163 10.24 -2.09 -3.00
C LYS A 163 11.18 -0.98 -3.45
N CYS A 164 11.01 -0.49 -4.67
CA CYS A 164 11.76 0.64 -5.23
C CYS A 164 10.84 1.81 -5.62
N GLU A 165 9.51 1.65 -5.56
CA GLU A 165 8.53 2.70 -5.87
C GLU A 165 7.59 2.97 -4.69
N VAL A 166 7.43 4.26 -4.37
CA VAL A 166 6.35 4.80 -3.52
C VAL A 166 5.93 6.13 -4.10
N LEU A 167 4.63 6.35 -4.23
CA LEU A 167 4.10 7.60 -4.77
C LEU A 167 3.87 8.59 -3.63
N LEU A 168 4.65 9.66 -3.58
CA LEU A 168 4.46 10.76 -2.64
C LEU A 168 3.60 11.84 -3.31
N ARG A 169 2.43 12.16 -2.74
CA ARG A 169 1.39 12.98 -3.39
C ARG A 169 0.79 14.00 -2.45
N GLN A 170 0.28 15.10 -3.01
CA GLN A 170 -0.54 16.07 -2.29
C GLN A 170 -2.01 15.89 -2.66
N ALA A 171 -2.91 15.89 -1.67
CA ALA A 171 -4.34 15.68 -1.87
C ALA A 171 -4.96 16.68 -2.86
N ASN A 172 -4.53 17.95 -2.81
CA ASN A 172 -5.02 19.02 -3.69
C ASN A 172 -4.47 18.95 -5.14
N GLU A 173 -3.53 18.06 -5.43
CA GLU A 173 -2.93 17.85 -6.75
C GLU A 173 -3.48 16.60 -7.47
N ILE A 174 -4.37 15.83 -6.82
CA ILE A 174 -4.93 14.60 -7.38
C ILE A 174 -6.16 14.92 -8.26
N PRO A 175 -6.11 14.64 -9.58
CA PRO A 175 -7.24 14.91 -10.47
C PRO A 175 -8.34 13.86 -10.35
N GLU A 176 -9.56 14.19 -10.81
CA GLU A 176 -10.74 13.34 -10.63
C GLU A 176 -10.66 11.97 -11.32
N ASN A 177 -9.86 11.87 -12.39
CA ASN A 177 -9.64 10.65 -13.15
C ASN A 177 -8.50 9.79 -12.59
N ASP A 178 -7.91 10.16 -11.46
CA ASP A 178 -6.85 9.42 -10.80
C ASP A 178 -7.41 8.35 -9.86
N LEU A 179 -6.69 7.23 -9.75
CA LEU A 179 -7.02 6.12 -8.84
C LEU A 179 -7.12 6.58 -7.37
N ASP A 180 -6.28 7.52 -6.95
CA ASP A 180 -6.27 8.05 -5.57
C ASP A 180 -7.40 9.06 -5.31
N TYR A 181 -8.16 9.49 -6.33
CA TYR A 181 -9.27 10.42 -6.14
C TYR A 181 -10.35 9.83 -5.22
N GLY A 182 -10.57 8.51 -5.29
CA GLY A 182 -11.48 7.79 -4.40
C GLY A 182 -11.07 7.82 -2.93
N VAL A 183 -9.80 8.10 -2.63
CA VAL A 183 -9.27 8.22 -1.25
C VAL A 183 -9.51 9.60 -0.67
N ILE A 184 -9.51 10.65 -1.51
CA ILE A 184 -9.62 12.05 -1.05
C ILE A 184 -11.03 12.63 -1.15
N ARG A 185 -11.97 11.89 -1.75
CA ARG A 185 -13.40 12.26 -1.87
C ARG A 185 -14.28 11.56 -0.82
N GLY A 186 -13.70 10.62 -0.06
CA GLY A 186 -14.39 9.75 0.89
C GLY A 186 -14.97 10.48 2.09
#